data_AF-A0A537DBB9-F1
#
_entry.id   AF-A0A537DBB9-F1
#
_cell.length_a   1.000
_cell.length_b   1.000
_cell.length_c   1.000
_cell.angle_alpha   90.00
_cell.angle_beta   90.00
_cell.angle_gamma   90.00
#
_symmetry.space_group_name_H-M   'P 1'
#
loop_
_entity.id
_entity.type
_entity.pdbx_description
1 polymer ?
#
loop_
_entity_poly.entity_id
_entity_poly.type
_entity_poly.pdbx_seq_one_letter_code
_entity_poly.pdbx_strand_id
1 'polypeptide(L)'
;MPRKRERLTVKSPEDEFAAGSDQTRQRRDPQELKIYIKQLSKALKFLPLGSRAYYAVTGELLRASTQLRALVPAGTAPKGEH
;
A
#
# COMPACT_ATOMS: atom_id res chain seq x y z
N MET A 1 0.59 -39.00 33.56
CA MET A 1 -0.31 -38.38 32.56
C MET A 1 0.44 -37.26 31.83
N PRO A 2 0.85 -37.41 30.57
CA PRO A 2 1.58 -36.34 29.86
C PRO A 2 0.59 -35.33 29.27
N ARG A 3 0.70 -34.06 29.67
CA ARG A 3 -0.10 -32.94 29.15
C ARG A 3 0.40 -32.58 27.74
N LYS A 4 -0.40 -32.87 26.72
CA LYS A 4 -0.14 -32.41 25.34
C LYS A 4 -0.32 -30.89 25.27
N ARG A 5 0.74 -30.15 24.96
CA ARG A 5 0.67 -28.72 24.63
C ARG A 5 0.11 -28.60 23.22
N GLU A 6 -1.12 -28.11 23.09
CA GLU A 6 -1.69 -27.73 21.80
C GLU A 6 -0.84 -26.62 21.18
N ARG A 7 -0.25 -26.93 20.04
CA ARG A 7 0.52 -25.99 19.22
C ARG A 7 -0.49 -25.07 18.56
N LEU A 8 -0.73 -23.90 19.16
CA LEU A 8 -1.44 -22.81 18.49
C LEU A 8 -0.62 -22.43 17.26
N THR A 9 -1.03 -22.89 16.09
CA THR A 9 -0.54 -22.40 14.81
C THR A 9 -1.05 -20.97 14.65
N VAL A 10 -0.28 -20.03 15.20
CA VAL A 10 -0.41 -18.62 14.86
C VAL A 10 -0.11 -18.53 13.37
N LYS A 11 -1.15 -18.32 12.56
CA LYS A 11 -0.97 -17.97 11.15
C LYS A 11 -0.11 -16.71 11.14
N SER A 12 1.09 -16.81 10.57
CA SER A 12 1.99 -15.67 10.46
C SER A 12 1.29 -14.62 9.58
N PRO A 13 1.15 -13.36 10.03
CA PRO A 13 0.55 -12.28 9.22
C PRO A 13 1.35 -11.98 7.94
N GLU A 14 2.49 -12.65 7.73
CA GLU A 14 3.30 -12.55 6.52
C GLU A 14 2.64 -13.16 5.28
N ASP A 15 1.67 -14.06 5.44
CA ASP A 15 1.02 -14.77 4.31
C ASP A 15 -0.09 -13.96 3.62
N GLU A 16 -0.66 -12.95 4.29
CA GLU A 16 -1.70 -12.09 3.69
C GLU A 16 -1.12 -10.98 2.80
N PHE A 17 0.15 -10.61 3.00
CA PHE A 17 0.80 -9.54 2.25
C PHE A 17 1.55 -10.02 0.99
N ALA A 18 1.80 -11.33 0.87
CA ALA A 18 2.45 -11.89 -0.31
C ALA A 18 1.51 -12.05 -1.52
N ALA A 19 0.18 -11.98 -1.32
CA ALA A 19 -0.82 -12.22 -2.36
C ALA A 19 -1.15 -11.01 -3.27
N GLY A 20 -0.47 -9.86 -3.10
CA GLY A 20 -0.86 -8.60 -3.74
C GLY A 20 -0.25 -8.29 -5.12
N SER A 21 0.72 -9.07 -5.60
CA SER A 21 1.46 -8.75 -6.84
C SER A 21 0.63 -8.91 -8.12
N ASP A 22 -0.51 -9.59 -8.05
CA ASP A 22 -1.34 -9.93 -9.22
C ASP A 22 -2.54 -9.01 -9.43
N GLN A 23 -2.60 -7.85 -8.76
CA GLN A 23 -3.44 -6.74 -9.27
C GLN A 23 -2.72 -6.01 -10.42
N THR A 24 -2.39 -6.81 -11.43
CA THR A 24 -2.11 -6.42 -12.80
C THR A 24 -3.14 -5.38 -13.28
N ARG A 25 -2.68 -4.14 -13.40
CA ARG A 25 -3.11 -3.18 -14.43
C ARG A 25 -4.62 -2.95 -14.58
N GLN A 26 -5.42 -3.10 -13.54
CA GLN A 26 -6.78 -2.56 -13.56
C GLN A 26 -6.67 -1.04 -13.58
N ARG A 27 -7.29 -0.39 -14.57
CA ARG A 27 -7.50 1.07 -14.57
C ARG A 27 -8.41 1.38 -13.38
N ARG A 28 -7.82 1.57 -12.19
CA ARG A 28 -8.54 1.99 -11.00
C ARG A 28 -9.14 3.36 -11.25
N ASP A 29 -10.37 3.57 -10.80
CA ASP A 29 -11.02 4.88 -10.90
C ASP A 29 -10.15 5.93 -10.17
N PRO A 30 -9.89 7.11 -10.76
CA PRO A 30 -9.23 8.22 -10.06
C PRO A 30 -9.82 8.53 -8.67
N GLN A 31 -11.13 8.35 -8.45
CA GLN A 31 -11.76 8.55 -7.14
C GLN A 31 -11.35 7.47 -6.14
N GLU A 32 -11.33 6.20 -6.56
CA GLU A 32 -10.86 5.09 -5.73
C GLU A 32 -9.39 5.28 -5.34
N LEU A 33 -8.53 5.71 -6.27
CA LEU A 33 -7.14 6.01 -5.97
C LEU A 33 -7.00 7.15 -4.95
N LYS A 34 -7.82 8.20 -5.03
CA LYS A 34 -7.83 9.28 -4.03
C LYS A 34 -8.22 8.76 -2.65
N ILE A 35 -9.22 7.90 -2.56
CA ILE A 35 -9.65 7.30 -1.29
C ILE A 35 -8.53 6.40 -0.74
N TYR A 36 -7.94 5.57 -1.60
CA TYR A 36 -6.86 4.66 -1.23
C TYR A 36 -5.63 5.42 -0.69
N ILE A 37 -5.18 6.47 -1.39
CA ILE A 37 -4.09 7.35 -0.94
C ILE A 37 -4.39 7.97 0.43
N LYS A 38 -5.63 8.43 0.66
CA LYS A 38 -6.05 8.97 1.97
C LYS A 38 -5.96 7.92 3.07
N GLN A 39 -6.37 6.68 2.80
CA GLN A 39 -6.31 5.58 3.77
C GLN A 39 -4.86 5.22 4.10
N LEU A 40 -3.99 5.09 3.10
CA LEU A 40 -2.55 4.84 3.30
C LEU A 40 -1.91 5.96 4.13
N SER A 41 -2.22 7.22 3.82
CA SER A 41 -1.70 8.38 4.57
C SER A 41 -2.16 8.38 6.03
N LYS A 42 -3.39 7.94 6.29
CA LYS A 42 -3.92 7.78 7.66
C LYS A 42 -3.21 6.63 8.38
N ALA A 43 -2.98 5.51 7.70
CA ALA A 43 -2.32 4.33 8.27
C ALA A 43 -0.87 4.64 8.72
N LEU A 44 -0.13 5.45 7.96
CA LEU A 44 1.25 5.83 8.30
C LEU A 44 1.39 6.46 9.70
N LYS A 45 0.36 7.15 10.20
CA LYS A 45 0.38 7.77 11.54
C LYS A 45 0.42 6.74 12.68
N PHE A 46 0.00 5.51 12.40
CA PHE A 46 -0.08 4.43 13.39
C PHE A 46 1.03 3.39 13.23
N LEU A 47 1.88 3.54 12.21
CA LEU A 47 2.98 2.61 11.95
C LEU A 47 4.28 3.10 12.58
N PRO A 48 5.02 2.23 13.28
CA PRO A 48 6.32 2.60 13.83
C PRO A 48 7.30 2.92 12.69
N LEU A 49 8.01 4.04 12.84
CA LEU A 49 9.04 4.46 11.89
C LEU A 49 10.10 3.36 11.74
N GLY A 50 10.54 3.12 10.51
CA GLY A 50 11.54 2.09 10.21
C GLY A 50 11.01 0.65 10.21
N SER A 51 9.74 0.43 10.53
CA SER A 51 9.15 -0.91 10.43
C SER A 51 8.95 -1.35 8.98
N ARG A 52 8.95 -2.67 8.75
CA ARG A 52 8.66 -3.24 7.43
C ARG A 52 7.30 -2.78 6.88
N ALA A 53 6.29 -2.70 7.76
CA ALA A 53 4.96 -2.21 7.41
C ALA A 53 4.97 -0.73 7.01
N TYR A 54 5.75 0.11 7.72
CA TYR A 54 5.95 1.50 7.33
C TYR A 54 6.49 1.61 5.90
N TYR A 55 7.57 0.90 5.60
CA TYR A 55 8.16 0.93 4.26
C TYR A 55 7.21 0.39 3.18
N ALA A 56 6.49 -0.70 3.46
CA ALA A 56 5.49 -1.23 2.53
C ALA A 56 4.39 -0.20 2.20
N VAL A 57 3.81 0.43 3.22
CA VAL A 57 2.75 1.43 3.04
C VAL A 57 3.27 2.68 2.34
N THR A 58 4.49 3.13 2.65
CA THR A 58 5.11 4.26 1.92
C THR A 58 5.36 3.95 0.44
N GLY A 59 5.77 2.72 0.12
CA GLY A 59 5.95 2.28 -1.27
C GLY A 59 4.63 2.24 -2.06
N GLU A 60 3.58 1.69 -1.45
CA GLU A 60 2.24 1.67 -2.06
C GLU A 60 1.66 3.08 -2.20
N LEU A 61 1.91 3.98 -1.24
CA LEU A 61 1.50 5.38 -1.33
C LEU A 61 2.13 6.09 -2.53
N LEU A 62 3.43 5.87 -2.75
CA LEU A 62 4.17 6.41 -3.90
C LEU A 62 3.61 5.85 -5.23
N ARG A 63 3.36 4.53 -5.27
CA ARG A 63 2.80 3.85 -6.44
C ARG A 63 1.41 4.38 -6.79
N ALA A 64 0.49 4.42 -5.83
CA ALA A 64 -0.88 4.91 -6.02
C ALA A 64 -0.90 6.39 -6.43
N SER A 65 -0.03 7.21 -5.85
CA SER A 65 0.09 8.63 -6.22
C SER A 65 0.57 8.81 -7.66
N THR A 66 1.51 7.98 -8.11
CA THR A 66 1.98 7.96 -9.50
C THR A 66 0.87 7.53 -10.46
N GLN A 67 0.10 6.50 -10.10
CA GLN A 67 -1.06 6.05 -10.88
C GLN A 67 -2.12 7.15 -11.00
N LEU A 68 -2.41 7.86 -9.91
CA LEU A 68 -3.39 8.95 -9.92
C LEU A 68 -2.92 10.10 -10.83
N ARG A 69 -1.63 10.46 -10.79
CA ARG A 69 -1.06 11.50 -11.68
C ARG A 69 -1.08 11.09 -13.15
N ALA A 70 -0.91 9.80 -13.45
CA ALA A 70 -1.00 9.30 -14.81
C ALA A 70 -2.44 9.34 -15.37
N LEU A 71 -3.45 9.16 -14.50
CA LEU A 71 -4.87 9.16 -14.88
C LEU A 71 -5.52 10.54 -14.88
N VAL A 72 -5.11 11.40 -13.94
CA VAL A 72 -5.50 12.80 -13.90
C VAL A 72 -4.26 13.58 -14.33
N PRO A 73 -4.05 13.77 -15.64
CA PRO A 73 -3.09 14.76 -16.08
C PRO A 73 -3.58 16.09 -15.50
N ALA A 74 -2.91 16.56 -14.46
CA ALA A 74 -3.03 17.94 -14.05
C ALA A 74 -2.74 18.73 -15.33
N GLY A 75 -3.74 19.47 -15.81
CA GLY A 75 -3.55 20.37 -16.93
C GLY A 75 -2.29 21.19 -16.66
N THR A 76 -1.36 21.16 -17.62
CA THR A 76 -0.18 22.03 -17.70
C THR A 76 0.75 22.01 -16.48
N ALA A 77 1.72 21.11 -16.47
CA ALA A 77 3.08 21.56 -16.16
C ALA A 77 3.63 22.12 -17.48
N PRO A 78 3.84 23.45 -17.63
CA PRO A 78 4.57 23.92 -18.79
C PRO A 78 5.96 23.30 -18.75
N LYS A 79 6.30 22.70 -19.87
CA LYS A 79 7.64 22.25 -20.21
C LYS A 79 8.51 23.52 -20.34
N GLY A 80 9.50 23.68 -19.46
CA GLY A 80 10.49 24.77 -19.51
C GLY A 80 10.76 25.32 -18.10
N GLU A 81 11.98 25.56 -17.64
CA GLU A 81 13.28 25.67 -18.30
C GLU A 81 14.39 25.21 -17.33
N HIS A 82 15.60 25.13 -17.90
CA HIS A 82 16.91 24.76 -17.36
C HIS A 82 17.23 25.19 -15.93
#